data_AF-A0A2A4XGR4-F1
#
_entry.id   AF-A0A2A4XGR4-F1
#
_cell.length_a   1.000
_cell.length_b   1.000
_cell.length_c   1.000
_cell.angle_alpha   90.00
_cell.angle_beta   90.00
_cell.angle_gamma   90.00
#
_symmetry.space_group_name_H-M   'P 1'
#
loop_
_entity.id
_entity.type
_entity.pdbx_description
1 polymer ?
#
loop_
_entity_poly.entity_id
_entity_poly.type
_entity_poly.pdbx_seq_one_letter_code
_entity_poly.pdbx_strand_id
1 'polypeptide(L)' 'MFRRLKDCHNVEDLRLLAKQRLPGPIFHYIDGAADDEITYRRNT' A
#
# COMPACT_ATOMS: atom_id res chain seq x y z
N MET A 1 -14.26 10.46 -1.26
CA MET A 1 -13.69 11.00 -2.53
C MET A 1 -12.45 10.18 -2.84
N PHE A 2 -12.39 9.50 -3.99
CA PHE A 2 -11.22 8.70 -4.37
C PHE A 2 -9.98 9.59 -4.48
N ARG A 3 -8.86 9.20 -3.85
CA ARG A 3 -7.57 9.90 -4.04
C ARG A 3 -7.19 9.81 -5.52
N ARG A 4 -6.61 10.88 -6.08
CA ARG A 4 -6.13 10.90 -7.47
C ARG A 4 -4.61 10.88 -7.48
N LEU A 5 -4.02 10.41 -8.58
CA LEU A 5 -2.57 10.30 -8.73
C LEU A 5 -1.84 11.64 -8.51
N LYS A 6 -2.48 12.75 -8.92
CA LYS A 6 -1.94 14.10 -8.73
C LYS A 6 -1.89 14.57 -7.27
N ASP A 7 -2.62 13.89 -6.38
CA ASP A 7 -2.71 14.21 -4.95
C ASP A 7 -1.77 13.30 -4.13
N CYS A 8 -0.90 12.51 -4.78
CA CYS A 8 0.10 11.66 -4.14
C CYS A 8 1.47 12.36 -4.11
N HIS A 9 2.01 12.61 -2.91
CA HIS A 9 3.26 13.35 -2.73
C HIS A 9 4.40 12.51 -2.15
N ASN A 10 4.09 11.29 -1.68
CA ASN A 10 5.06 10.33 -1.16
C ASN A 10 4.62 8.90 -1.52
N VAL A 11 5.46 7.93 -1.16
CA VAL A 11 5.22 6.51 -1.42
C VAL A 11 3.98 5.98 -0.67
N GLU A 12 3.70 6.49 0.53
CA GLU A 12 2.53 6.09 1.31
C GLU A 12 1.22 6.54 0.64
N ASP A 13 1.19 7.71 0.04
CA ASP A 13 0.02 8.16 -0.73
C ASP A 13 -0.23 7.26 -1.94
N LEU A 14 0.83 6.76 -2.59
CA LEU A 14 0.73 5.81 -3.68
C LEU A 14 0.25 4.43 -3.18
N ARG A 15 0.73 3.98 -2.01
CA ARG A 15 0.27 2.74 -1.34
C ARG A 15 -1.22 2.81 -1.03
N LEU A 16 -1.69 3.92 -0.46
CA LEU A 16 -3.11 4.14 -0.15
C LEU A 16 -3.98 4.21 -1.40
N LEU A 17 -3.47 4.82 -2.48
CA LEU A 17 -4.15 4.82 -3.77
C LEU A 17 -4.25 3.42 -4.38
N ALA A 18 -3.18 2.63 -4.30
CA ALA A 18 -3.14 1.25 -4.76
C ALA A 18 -4.14 0.37 -3.99
N LYS A 19 -4.23 0.51 -2.66
CA LYS A 19 -5.20 -0.18 -1.82
C LYS A 19 -6.65 0.08 -2.24
N GLN A 20 -6.96 1.29 -2.73
CA GLN A 20 -8.29 1.66 -3.21
C GLN A 20 -8.60 1.16 -4.62
N ARG A 21 -7.59 0.94 -5.47
CA ARG A 21 -7.76 0.64 -6.90
C ARG A 21 -7.55 -0.82 -7.26
N LEU A 22 -6.73 -1.54 -6.51
CA LEU A 22 -6.41 -2.94 -6.78
C LEU A 22 -7.41 -3.87 -6.09
N PRO A 23 -7.75 -5.02 -6.69
CA PRO A 23 -8.45 -6.08 -5.99
C PRO A 23 -7.66 -6.52 -4.75
N GLY A 24 -8.36 -6.82 -3.65
CA GLY A 24 -7.76 -7.18 -2.37
C GLY A 24 -6.63 -8.23 -2.46
N PRO A 25 -6.83 -9.38 -3.15
CA PRO A 25 -5.78 -10.38 -3.27
C PRO A 25 -4.50 -9.88 -3.98
N ILE A 26 -4.65 -9.05 -5.01
CA ILE A 26 -3.52 -8.47 -5.75
C ILE A 26 -2.79 -7.46 -4.88
N PHE A 27 -3.53 -6.62 -4.15
CA PHE A 27 -2.95 -5.68 -3.21
C PHE A 27 -2.15 -6.42 -2.13
N HIS A 28 -2.73 -7.44 -1.49
CA HIS A 28 -2.04 -8.21 -0.45
C HIS A 28 -0.82 -8.95 -0.96
N TYR A 29 -0.81 -9.42 -2.21
CA TYR A 29 0.37 -10.04 -2.81
C TYR A 29 1.54 -9.07 -3.00
N ILE A 30 1.24 -7.80 -3.31
CA ILE A 30 2.26 -6.76 -3.53
C ILE A 30 2.70 -6.12 -2.21
N ASP A 31 1.74 -5.86 -1.33
CA ASP A 31 1.89 -5.03 -0.13
C ASP A 31 2.26 -5.81 1.14
N GLY A 32 1.91 -7.10 1.17
CA GLY A 32 2.08 -7.97 2.32
C GLY A 32 3.53 -8.39 2.52
N ALA A 33 3.89 -8.63 3.78
CA ALA A 33 5.19 -9.16 4.16
C ALA A 33 5.07 -10.52 4.85
N ALA A 34 6.19 -11.05 5.34
CA ALA A 34 6.22 -12.35 6.01
C ALA A 34 5.46 -12.31 7.36
N ASP A 35 4.60 -13.31 7.57
CA ASP A 35 3.90 -13.63 8.81
C ASP A 35 3.29 -12.38 9.50
N ASP A 36 3.79 -12.00 10.67
CA ASP A 36 3.30 -10.88 11.49
C ASP A 36 3.82 -9.49 11.04
N GLU A 37 4.59 -9.46 9.96
CA GLU A 37 5.19 -8.27 9.34
C GLU A 37 6.09 -7.44 10.29
N ILE A 38 6.65 -8.05 11.36
CA ILE A 38 7.51 -7.31 12.31
C ILE A 38 8.73 -6.69 11.64
N THR A 39 9.44 -7.45 10.80
CA THR A 39 10.62 -6.94 10.09
C THR A 39 10.24 -5.82 9.12
N TYR A 40 9.09 -5.93 8.47
CA TYR A 40 8.57 -4.92 7.57
C TYR A 40 8.33 -3.60 8.32
N ARG A 41 7.63 -3.64 9.46
CA ARG A 41 7.39 -2.46 10.31
C ARG A 41 8.65 -1.83 10.91
N ARG A 42 9.72 -2.61 11.11
CA ARG A 42 11.01 -2.08 11.61
C ARG A 42 11.79 -1.33 10.53
N ASN A 43 11.50 -1.57 9.25
CA ASN A 43 12.24 -0.99 8.12
C ASN A 43 11.53 0.22 7.49
N THR A 44 10.26 0.46 7.83
CA THR A 44 9.47 1.65 7.47
C THR A 44 9.71 2.79 8.45
#